data_AF-A0A0L8GXH2-F1
#
_entry.id   AF-A0A0L8GXH2-F1
#
_cell.length_a   1.000
_cell.length_b   1.000
_cell.length_c   1.000
_cell.angle_alpha   90.00
_cell.angle_beta   90.00
_cell.angle_gamma   90.00
#
_symmetry.space_group_name_H-M   'P 1'
#
loop_
_entity.id
_entity.type
_entity.pdbx_description
1 polymer ?
#
loop_
_entity_poly.entity_id
_entity_poly.type
_entity_poly.pdbx_seq_one_letter_code
_entity_poly.pdbx_strand_id
1 'polypeptide(L)' 'AHCQYFGVEQHDENSLIPIIERECEKGSVIHSDEWPAYNNLNAIGYHHLTVNHQRHYVDPGTGAHTQAIE' A
#
# COMPACT_ATOMS: atom_id res chain seq x y z
N ALA A 1 8.28 13.31 10.63
CA ALA A 1 8.44 12.27 9.60
C ALA A 1 8.27 12.94 8.25
N HIS A 2 9.19 12.71 7.30
CA HIS A 2 9.09 13.24 5.94
C HIS A 2 8.26 12.23 5.15
N CYS A 3 6.98 12.55 4.91
CA CYS A 3 6.12 11.73 4.06
C CYS A 3 6.19 12.28 2.64
N GLN A 4 6.46 11.41 1.67
CA GLN A 4 6.49 11.76 0.25
C GLN A 4 5.34 11.04 -0.47
N TYR A 5 4.67 11.77 -1.36
CA TYR A 5 3.60 11.24 -2.21
C TYR A 5 4.10 11.13 -3.64
N PHE A 6 3.84 9.99 -4.28
CA PHE A 6 4.18 9.75 -5.67
C PHE A 6 2.89 9.58 -6.47
N GLY A 7 2.60 10.51 -7.37
CA GLY A 7 1.51 10.34 -8.33
C GLY A 7 1.95 9.36 -9.41
N VAL A 8 1.25 8.25 -9.55
CA VAL A 8 1.52 7.22 -10.56
C VAL A 8 0.27 7.06 -11.41
N GLU A 9 0.38 7.31 -12.72
CA GLU A 9 -0.76 7.21 -13.64
C GLU A 9 -1.18 5.75 -13.90
N GLN A 10 -0.25 4.81 -13.76
CA GLN A 10 -0.48 3.38 -13.94
C GLN A 10 -0.06 2.62 -12.68
N HIS A 11 -1.03 2.03 -11.99
CA HIS A 11 -0.80 1.23 -10.79
C HIS A 11 -0.48 -0.24 -11.14
N ASP A 12 0.51 -0.43 -12.01
CA ASP A 12 1.05 -1.74 -12.34
C ASP A 12 2.39 -1.96 -11.62
N GLU A 13 2.78 -3.24 -11.50
CA GLU A 13 4.01 -3.62 -10.80
C GLU A 13 5.27 -2.98 -11.43
N ASN A 14 5.31 -2.83 -12.75
CA ASN A 14 6.48 -2.29 -13.45
C ASN A 14 6.64 -0.79 -13.21
N SER A 15 5.55 -0.08 -12.94
CA SER A 15 5.56 1.35 -12.59
C SER A 15 5.90 1.57 -11.10
N LEU A 16 5.41 0.70 -10.21
CA LEU A 16 5.52 0.88 -8.76
C LEU A 16 6.83 0.33 -8.16
N ILE A 17 7.32 -0.82 -8.62
CA ILE A 17 8.54 -1.46 -8.09
C ILE A 17 9.76 -0.53 -8.20
N PRO A 18 10.04 0.14 -9.34
CA PRO A 18 11.21 1.02 -9.44
C PRO A 18 11.15 2.23 -8.50
N ILE A 19 9.94 2.75 -8.22
CA ILE A 19 9.75 3.84 -7.26
C ILE A 19 10.09 3.32 -5.86
N ILE A 20 9.57 2.15 -5.50
CA ILE A 20 9.85 1.52 -4.21
C ILE A 20 11.35 1.25 -4.05
N GLU A 21 12.02 0.71 -5.06
CA GLU A 21 13.48 0.46 -5.00
C GLU A 21 14.32 1.73 -4.87
N ARG A 22 13.85 2.85 -5.42
CA ARG A 22 14.53 4.15 -5.30
C ARG A 22 14.36 4.78 -3.92
N GLU A 23 13.18 4.65 -3.33
CA GLU A 23 12.81 5.34 -2.10
C GLU A 23 12.99 4.49 -0.84
N CYS A 24 12.99 3.15 -0.96
CA CYS A 24 13.08 2.20 0.14
C CYS A 24 14.26 1.24 -0.03
N GLU A 25 15.07 1.11 1.02
CA GLU A 25 16.16 0.14 1.05
C GLU A 25 15.63 -1.30 1.06
N LYS A 26 16.34 -2.23 0.41
CA LYS A 26 15.99 -3.66 0.42
C LYS A 26 15.96 -4.19 1.85
N GLY A 27 14.97 -5.02 2.17
CA GLY A 27 14.69 -5.47 3.53
C GLY A 27 13.83 -4.51 4.35
N SER A 28 13.43 -3.36 3.80
CA SER A 28 12.44 -2.49 4.44
C SER A 28 11.07 -3.16 4.53
N VAL A 29 10.30 -2.78 5.54
CA VAL A 29 8.90 -3.17 5.70
C VAL A 29 8.03 -2.20 4.91
N ILE A 30 7.25 -2.72 3.97
CA ILE A 30 6.32 -1.94 3.16
C ILE A 30 4.91 -2.30 3.61
N HIS A 31 4.17 -1.29 4.07
CA HIS A 31 2.75 -1.40 4.32
C HIS A 31 2.00 -0.86 3.12
N SER A 32 1.20 -1.70 2.45
CA SER A 32 0.34 -1.24 1.36
C SER A 32 -0.99 -1.98 1.36
N ASP A 33 -1.92 -1.47 0.58
CA ASP A 33 -3.21 -2.09 0.29
C ASP A 33 -3.06 -3.50 -0.30
N GLU A 34 -4.16 -4.28 -0.29
CA GLU A 34 -4.22 -5.62 -0.89
C GLU A 34 -4.23 -5.59 -2.45
N TRP A 35 -3.54 -4.61 -3.05
CA TRP A 35 -3.42 -4.49 -4.49
C TRP A 35 -2.49 -5.57 -5.07
N PRO A 36 -2.90 -6.27 -6.15
CA PRO A 36 -2.11 -7.35 -6.73
C PRO A 36 -0.69 -6.97 -7.15
N ALA A 37 -0.48 -5.72 -7.55
CA ALA A 37 0.82 -5.20 -7.98
C ALA A 37 1.91 -5.32 -6.90
N TYR A 38 1.53 -5.37 -5.61
CA TYR A 38 2.46 -5.46 -4.50
C TYR A 38 2.82 -6.90 -4.10
N ASN A 39 2.15 -7.91 -4.66
CA ASN A 39 2.41 -9.31 -4.31
C ASN A 39 3.87 -9.74 -4.57
N ASN A 40 4.53 -9.13 -5.56
CA ASN A 40 5.90 -9.45 -5.92
C ASN A 40 6.94 -8.82 -4.96
N LEU A 41 6.55 -7.89 -4.07
CA LEU A 41 7.49 -7.22 -3.16
C LEU A 41 8.21 -8.19 -2.23
N ASN A 42 7.52 -9.21 -1.72
CA ASN A 42 8.14 -10.28 -0.93
C ASN A 42 9.20 -11.06 -1.73
N ALA A 43 8.95 -11.31 -3.02
CA ALA A 43 9.90 -12.00 -3.90
C ALA A 43 11.11 -11.14 -4.25
N ILE A 44 10.96 -9.80 -4.25
CA ILE A 44 12.01 -8.84 -4.60
C ILE A 44 12.90 -8.49 -3.39
N GLY A 45 12.55 -8.96 -2.19
CA GLY A 45 13.34 -8.80 -0.97
C GLY A 45 12.84 -7.71 -0.03
N TYR A 46 11.57 -7.32 -0.13
CA TYR A 46 10.89 -6.45 0.82
C TYR A 46 10.01 -7.25 1.77
N HIS A 47 9.79 -6.75 2.97
CA HIS A 47 8.80 -7.33 3.88
C HIS A 47 7.47 -6.65 3.64
N HIS A 48 6.61 -7.26 2.81
CA HIS A 48 5.32 -6.69 2.48
C HIS A 48 4.25 -7.11 3.47
N LEU A 49 3.64 -6.10 4.12
CA LEU A 49 2.52 -6.24 5.02
C LEU A 49 1.29 -5.60 4.37
N THR A 50 0.23 -6.39 4.21
CA THR A 50 -1.02 -5.89 3.65
C THR A 50 -1.90 -5.27 4.72
N VAL A 51 -2.42 -4.08 4.45
CA VAL A 51 -3.47 -3.47 5.26
C VAL A 51 -4.82 -3.86 4.65
N ASN A 52 -5.47 -4.83 5.27
CA ASN A 52 -6.80 -5.25 4.85
C ASN A 52 -7.82 -4.18 5.27
N HIS A 53 -8.33 -3.42 4.29
CA HIS A 53 -9.30 -2.35 4.49
C HIS A 53 -10.68 -2.83 4.99
N GLN A 54 -10.94 -4.14 5.04
CA GLN A 54 -12.22 -4.68 5.51
C GLN A 54 -12.31 -4.75 7.04
N ARG A 55 -11.20 -4.66 7.78
CA ARG A 55 -11.21 -4.92 9.23
C ARG A 55 -11.63 -3.74 10.10
N HIS A 56 -11.66 -2.52 9.56
CA HIS A 56 -11.91 -1.29 10.34
C HIS A 56 -13.19 -0.57 9.90
N TYR A 57 -14.10 -1.27 9.21
CA TYR A 57 -15.38 -0.70 8.76
C TYR A 57 -16.52 -0.98 9.74
N VAL A 58 -16.44 -0.56 11.01
CA VAL A 58 -17.65 -0.47 11.86
C VAL A 58 -17.46 0.59 12.95
N ASP A 59 -18.20 1.70 12.85
CA ASP A 59 -18.46 2.56 14.00
C ASP A 59 -19.63 1.95 14.81
N PRO A 60 -19.44 1.52 16.07
CA PRO A 60 -20.46 0.84 16.85
C PRO A 60 -21.59 1.75 17.36
N GLY A 61 -21.50 3.08 17.15
CA GLY A 61 -22.50 4.05 17.63
C GLY A 61 -23.40 4.64 16.54
N THR A 62 -22.91 4.76 15.31
CA THR A 62 -23.59 5.48 14.22
C THR A 62 -23.78 4.65 12.95
N GLY A 63 -23.06 3.54 12.79
CA GLY A 63 -23.17 2.67 11.60
C GLY A 63 -22.87 3.35 10.27
N ALA A 64 -22.29 4.55 10.26
CA ALA A 64 -22.11 5.33 9.06
C ALA A 64 -20.99 4.74 8.19
N HIS A 65 -21.27 4.60 6.89
CA HIS A 65 -20.32 4.18 5.86
C HIS A 65 -19.53 5.38 5.27
N THR A 66 -18.33 5.71 5.72
CA THR A 66 -17.41 6.63 5.03
C THR A 66 -16.27 5.85 4.39
N GLN A 67 -16.61 5.13 3.31
CA GLN A 67 -15.66 4.77 2.26
C GLN A 67 -15.86 5.76 1.13
N ALA A 68 -15.16 6.89 1.18
CA ALA A 68 -15.12 7.83 0.06
C ALA A 68 -13.87 8.69 0.17
N ILE A 69 -12.69 8.10 0.07
CA ILE A 69 -11.54 8.70 -0.62
C ILE A 69 -10.73 7.55 -1.24
N GLU A 70 -11.09 7.16 -2.47
CA GLU A 70 -10.10 7.04 -3.54
C GLU A 70 -10.16 8.34 -4.34
#